data_AF-A0A395J342-F1
#
_entry.id   AF-A0A395J342-F1
#
_cell.length_a   1.000
_cell.length_b   1.000
_cell.length_c   1.000
_cell.angle_alpha   90.00
_cell.angle_beta   90.00
_cell.angle_gamma   90.00
#
_symmetry.space_group_name_H-M   'P 1'
#
loop_
_entity.id
_entity.type
_entity.pdbx_description
1 polymer ?
#
loop_
_entity_poly.entity_id
_entity_poly.type
_entity_poly.pdbx_seq_one_letter_code
_entity_poly.pdbx_strand_id
1 'polypeptide(L)'
;MPSSPQQDKQKRAVVIGSGLAGLAASSNSSLKIEVLNIKASSGINGAETSYQLASSPSIADSAERFYEDLVKSAGEVMRASGNGKETKERETLIKVLSKESKESVQWLGSKGVDFNVVAQLGGHSIARTHRGGAKSKPPGAAIIGTLLEELKKNEKSFDIRNWWICRRCIWCTITISTGFIWIPFYNDPRPGSQKLLTDIGAGLTDMEKVQVHPTAFVDAKDINNPTKFLAAEMLRGEGGVLLVGGKRFVDELETRKVVTEKIMEFEGVKSEKGKPRQWDVKLVIDEGVYEKTKSHMDFYLWKGLMRKCTIAEAGLGEEAEGIWILEVGSGEV
;
A
#
# COMPACT_ATOMS: atom_id res chain seq x y z
N MET A 1 -40.37 -45.02 7.26
CA MET A 1 -39.90 -43.62 7.24
C MET A 1 -39.21 -43.39 5.90
N PRO A 2 -39.64 -42.45 5.05
CA PRO A 2 -38.91 -42.19 3.82
C PRO A 2 -37.58 -41.50 4.17
N SER A 3 -36.49 -42.08 3.69
CA SER A 3 -35.12 -41.56 3.81
C SER A 3 -35.03 -40.17 3.22
N SER A 4 -34.51 -39.22 3.98
CA SER A 4 -34.20 -37.87 3.53
C SER A 4 -33.30 -37.93 2.29
N PRO A 5 -33.57 -37.16 1.22
CA PRO A 5 -32.65 -37.10 0.09
C PRO A 5 -31.30 -36.56 0.58
N GLN A 6 -30.23 -37.34 0.42
CA GLN A 6 -28.87 -36.83 0.53
C GLN A 6 -28.68 -35.80 -0.59
N GLN A 7 -28.93 -34.53 -0.28
CA GLN A 7 -28.43 -33.43 -1.10
C GLN A 7 -26.92 -33.56 -1.13
N ASP A 8 -26.38 -33.80 -2.32
CA ASP A 8 -24.95 -33.74 -2.61
C ASP A 8 -24.47 -32.32 -2.24
N LYS A 9 -23.95 -32.16 -1.01
CA LYS A 9 -23.48 -30.88 -0.50
C LYS A 9 -22.18 -30.58 -1.20
N GLN A 10 -22.30 -29.93 -2.36
CA GLN A 10 -21.18 -29.34 -3.08
C GLN A 10 -20.30 -28.59 -2.08
N LYS A 11 -19.04 -29.01 -1.93
CA LYS A 11 -18.10 -28.39 -1.00
C LYS A 11 -18.00 -26.90 -1.36
N ARG A 12 -18.13 -26.03 -0.36
CA ARG A 12 -18.01 -24.57 -0.51
C ARG A 12 -16.86 -24.10 0.37
N ALA A 13 -16.00 -23.24 -0.17
CA ALA A 13 -15.02 -22.51 0.62
C ALA A 13 -15.51 -21.08 0.81
N VAL A 14 -15.44 -20.59 2.04
CA VAL A 14 -15.74 -19.18 2.31
C VAL A 14 -14.40 -18.46 2.43
N VAL A 15 -14.23 -17.42 1.62
CA VAL A 15 -13.14 -16.47 1.75
C VAL A 15 -13.70 -15.26 2.50
N ILE A 16 -12.90 -14.68 3.39
CA ILE A 16 -13.33 -13.51 4.16
C ILE A 16 -12.31 -12.40 3.89
N GLY A 17 -12.72 -11.46 3.03
CA GLY A 17 -11.83 -10.45 2.45
C GLY A 17 -11.93 -10.44 0.92
N SER A 18 -11.94 -9.25 0.29
CA SER A 18 -12.00 -8.83 -1.14
C SER A 18 -11.08 -7.67 -1.43
N GLY A 19 -10.15 -7.44 -0.52
CA GLY A 19 -8.85 -7.00 -0.96
C GLY A 19 -8.20 -8.05 -1.86
N LEU A 20 -7.01 -7.70 -2.34
CA LEU A 20 -6.23 -8.51 -3.27
C LEU A 20 -6.11 -9.98 -2.82
N ALA A 21 -5.76 -10.25 -1.56
CA ALA A 21 -5.59 -11.60 -1.05
C ALA A 21 -6.85 -12.46 -1.21
N GLY A 22 -8.02 -11.90 -0.89
CA GLY A 22 -9.28 -12.61 -0.97
C GLY A 22 -9.74 -12.84 -2.41
N LEU A 23 -9.59 -11.84 -3.29
CA LEU A 23 -9.89 -12.00 -4.72
C LEU A 23 -8.91 -12.95 -5.41
N ALA A 24 -7.64 -12.95 -5.03
CA ALA A 24 -6.64 -13.88 -5.57
C ALA A 24 -6.87 -15.31 -5.11
N ALA A 25 -7.17 -15.53 -3.82
CA ALA A 25 -7.62 -16.82 -3.33
C ALA A 25 -8.89 -17.27 -4.05
N SER A 26 -9.79 -16.32 -4.34
CA SER A 26 -11.03 -16.59 -5.05
C SER A 26 -10.81 -17.05 -6.49
N SER A 27 -9.99 -16.31 -7.23
CA SER A 27 -9.68 -16.56 -8.65
C SER A 27 -8.95 -17.89 -8.88
N ASN A 28 -8.18 -18.37 -7.89
CA ASN A 28 -7.48 -19.64 -7.96
C ASN A 28 -8.29 -20.86 -7.47
N SER A 29 -9.51 -20.67 -6.96
CA SER A 29 -10.32 -21.79 -6.46
C SER A 29 -11.52 -22.10 -7.37
N SER A 30 -11.81 -23.38 -7.56
CA SER A 30 -13.01 -23.84 -8.29
C SER A 30 -14.31 -23.77 -7.46
N LEU A 31 -14.26 -23.18 -6.26
CA LEU A 31 -15.32 -23.23 -5.27
C LEU A 31 -16.19 -21.97 -5.34
N LYS A 32 -17.36 -21.99 -4.69
CA LYS A 32 -18.26 -20.83 -4.58
C LYS A 32 -17.83 -19.89 -3.45
N ILE A 33 -17.62 -18.60 -3.72
CA ILE A 33 -16.81 -17.71 -2.87
C ILE A 33 -17.48 -16.38 -2.53
N GLU A 34 -17.26 -15.90 -1.30
CA GLU A 34 -17.71 -14.62 -0.71
C GLU A 34 -16.49 -13.73 -0.38
N VAL A 35 -16.61 -12.39 -0.40
CA VAL A 35 -15.44 -11.50 -0.52
C VAL A 35 -15.69 -10.07 0.09
N LEU A 36 -14.74 -9.46 0.87
CA LEU A 36 -14.78 -8.10 1.57
C LEU A 36 -13.54 -7.10 1.47
N ASN A 37 -13.68 -5.88 0.93
CA ASN A 37 -12.65 -5.02 0.24
C ASN A 37 -11.39 -4.47 1.01
N ILE A 38 -10.20 -4.31 0.35
CA ILE A 38 -8.98 -3.52 0.77
C ILE A 38 -8.17 -2.96 -0.45
N LYS A 39 -7.55 -1.76 -0.31
CA LYS A 39 -6.85 -0.92 -1.33
C LYS A 39 -5.32 -1.15 -1.45
N ALA A 40 -4.76 -0.90 -2.65
CA ALA A 40 -3.33 -0.71 -2.92
C ALA A 40 -3.10 0.62 -3.67
N SER A 41 -2.13 1.44 -3.26
CA SER A 41 -1.92 2.80 -3.81
C SER A 41 -0.75 2.93 -4.78
N SER A 42 0.37 2.24 -4.53
CA SER A 42 1.63 2.49 -5.26
C SER A 42 1.99 1.45 -6.32
N GLY A 43 1.39 0.26 -6.27
CA GLY A 43 1.70 -0.86 -7.16
C GLY A 43 1.84 -2.18 -6.42
N ILE A 44 2.38 -3.18 -7.11
CA ILE A 44 2.74 -4.49 -6.54
C ILE A 44 4.23 -4.77 -6.78
N ASN A 45 4.91 -5.32 -5.79
CA ASN A 45 6.33 -5.63 -5.90
C ASN A 45 6.55 -7.00 -6.53
N GLY A 46 7.52 -7.11 -7.45
CA GLY A 46 7.99 -8.39 -7.97
C GLY A 46 9.39 -8.30 -8.53
N ALA A 47 10.18 -9.37 -8.39
CA ALA A 47 11.53 -9.44 -8.93
C ALA A 47 11.59 -10.38 -10.15
N GLU A 48 12.57 -10.18 -11.02
CA GLU A 48 12.84 -10.99 -12.22
C GLU A 48 11.68 -11.08 -13.22
N THR A 49 10.81 -10.07 -13.23
CA THR A 49 9.62 -10.09 -14.10
C THR A 49 9.98 -9.75 -15.56
N SER A 50 9.14 -10.21 -16.49
CA SER A 50 9.25 -9.79 -17.89
C SER A 50 9.07 -8.27 -18.07
N TYR A 51 8.32 -7.61 -17.18
CA TYR A 51 8.13 -6.16 -17.20
C TYR A 51 9.40 -5.40 -16.82
N GLN A 52 10.17 -5.90 -15.84
CA GLN A 52 11.50 -5.37 -15.52
C GLN A 52 12.45 -5.48 -16.71
N LEU A 53 12.48 -6.64 -17.36
CA LEU A 53 13.33 -6.86 -18.54
C LEU A 53 12.91 -5.99 -19.75
N ALA A 54 11.61 -5.77 -19.93
CA ALA A 54 11.04 -4.95 -21.00
C ALA A 54 11.12 -3.43 -20.71
N SER A 55 11.55 -3.04 -19.51
CA SER A 55 11.74 -1.63 -19.15
C SER A 55 12.86 -0.99 -19.98
N SER A 56 12.89 0.34 -20.05
CA SER A 56 13.95 1.09 -20.72
C SER A 56 14.56 2.13 -19.75
N PRO A 57 15.81 1.94 -19.30
CA PRO A 57 16.67 0.77 -19.55
C PRO A 57 16.11 -0.52 -18.92
N SER A 58 16.55 -1.67 -19.45
CA SER A 58 16.18 -2.98 -18.90
C SER A 58 16.67 -3.12 -17.45
N ILE A 59 15.82 -3.65 -16.58
CA ILE A 59 16.10 -3.78 -15.15
C ILE A 59 16.44 -5.23 -14.82
N ALA A 60 17.69 -5.48 -14.39
CA ALA A 60 18.15 -6.78 -13.95
C ALA A 60 18.00 -6.94 -12.42
N ASP A 61 16.91 -7.57 -11.99
CA ASP A 61 16.65 -7.89 -10.57
C ASP A 61 16.93 -9.38 -10.23
N SER A 62 16.86 -9.76 -8.96
CA SER A 62 16.85 -11.16 -8.51
C SER A 62 15.95 -11.36 -7.29
N ALA A 63 15.37 -12.55 -7.14
CA ALA A 63 14.63 -12.94 -5.95
C ALA A 63 15.50 -12.88 -4.67
N GLU A 64 16.81 -13.14 -4.80
CA GLU A 64 17.78 -13.00 -3.71
C GLU A 64 17.96 -11.54 -3.28
N ARG A 65 18.09 -10.60 -4.23
CA ARG A 65 18.19 -9.18 -3.90
C ARG A 65 16.90 -8.67 -3.26
N PHE A 66 15.75 -9.12 -3.75
CA PHE A 66 14.48 -8.76 -3.13
C PHE A 66 14.34 -9.35 -1.72
N TYR A 67 14.81 -10.58 -1.50
CA TYR A 67 14.90 -11.17 -0.15
C TYR A 67 15.77 -10.32 0.79
N GLU A 68 16.95 -9.90 0.36
CA GLU A 68 17.87 -9.07 1.16
C GLU A 68 17.23 -7.73 1.56
N ASP A 69 16.55 -7.06 0.62
CA ASP A 69 15.82 -5.82 0.89
C ASP A 69 14.68 -6.03 1.90
N LEU A 70 13.95 -7.15 1.82
CA LEU A 70 12.88 -7.50 2.76
C LEU A 70 13.42 -7.79 4.16
N VAL A 71 14.54 -8.53 4.27
CA VAL A 71 15.20 -8.81 5.56
C VAL A 71 15.73 -7.52 6.18
N LYS A 72 16.35 -6.65 5.39
CA LYS A 72 16.81 -5.32 5.84
C LYS A 72 15.63 -4.49 6.35
N SER A 73 14.52 -4.48 5.61
CA SER A 73 13.30 -3.74 5.96
C SER A 73 12.61 -4.27 7.24
N ALA A 74 12.60 -5.59 7.44
CA ALA A 74 12.08 -6.22 8.65
C ALA A 74 12.90 -5.85 9.91
N GLY A 75 14.18 -5.53 9.73
CA GLY A 75 15.03 -4.92 10.76
C GLY A 75 15.17 -5.78 12.02
N GLU A 76 14.95 -5.17 13.18
CA GLU A 76 15.14 -5.82 14.49
C GLU A 76 14.22 -7.02 14.71
N VAL A 77 13.07 -7.09 14.03
CA VAL A 77 12.12 -8.20 14.17
C VAL A 77 12.72 -9.52 13.70
N MET A 78 13.68 -9.49 12.76
CA MET A 78 14.41 -10.67 12.35
C MET A 78 15.32 -11.23 13.46
N ARG A 79 15.73 -10.40 14.42
CA ARG A 79 16.68 -10.74 15.50
C ARG A 79 16.03 -10.92 16.87
N ALA A 80 14.86 -10.31 17.10
CA ALA A 80 14.22 -10.24 18.42
C ALA A 80 13.49 -11.54 18.85
N SER A 81 13.35 -12.51 17.95
CA SER A 81 12.65 -13.76 18.18
C SER A 81 13.44 -14.72 19.09
N GLY A 82 13.16 -14.68 20.38
CA GLY A 82 13.95 -15.28 21.48
C GLY A 82 14.15 -16.81 21.50
N ASN A 83 13.73 -17.56 20.48
CA ASN A 83 14.01 -18.99 20.36
C ASN A 83 14.58 -19.42 19.00
N GLY A 84 14.89 -18.49 18.09
CA GLY A 84 15.40 -18.76 16.75
C GLY A 84 14.45 -19.49 15.79
N LYS A 85 13.36 -20.10 16.30
CA LYS A 85 12.33 -20.76 15.50
C LYS A 85 11.53 -19.73 14.71
N GLU A 86 11.05 -18.68 15.36
CA GLU A 86 10.31 -17.62 14.67
C GLU A 86 11.18 -16.89 13.64
N THR A 87 12.48 -16.69 13.90
CA THR A 87 13.41 -16.15 12.90
C THR A 87 13.42 -17.02 11.64
N LYS A 88 13.57 -18.34 11.79
CA LYS A 88 13.54 -19.27 10.65
C LYS A 88 12.20 -19.28 9.91
N GLU A 89 11.09 -19.16 10.63
CA GLU A 89 9.76 -19.06 10.04
C GLU A 89 9.61 -17.76 9.22
N ARG A 90 10.11 -16.64 9.74
CA ARG A 90 10.15 -15.36 9.01
C ARG A 90 11.00 -15.44 7.76
N GLU A 91 12.21 -15.98 7.87
CA GLU A 91 13.09 -16.19 6.71
C GLU A 91 12.39 -17.04 5.65
N THR A 92 11.68 -18.09 6.07
CA THR A 92 10.90 -18.95 5.16
C THR A 92 9.81 -18.15 4.46
N LEU A 93 9.01 -17.37 5.19
CA LEU A 93 7.93 -16.56 4.62
C LEU A 93 8.44 -15.46 3.69
N ILE A 94 9.51 -14.76 4.07
CA ILE A 94 10.15 -13.73 3.23
C ILE A 94 10.71 -14.35 1.95
N LYS A 95 11.30 -15.56 2.05
CA LYS A 95 11.80 -16.29 0.89
C LYS A 95 10.69 -16.73 -0.05
N VAL A 96 9.53 -17.16 0.46
CA VAL A 96 8.35 -17.42 -0.36
C VAL A 96 7.89 -16.13 -1.05
N LEU A 97 7.75 -15.05 -0.29
CA LEU A 97 7.33 -13.75 -0.82
C LEU A 97 8.24 -13.25 -1.94
N SER A 98 9.56 -13.35 -1.79
CA SER A 98 10.49 -12.89 -2.82
C SER A 98 10.53 -13.81 -4.03
N LYS A 99 10.59 -15.14 -3.83
CA LYS A 99 10.69 -16.12 -4.91
C LYS A 99 9.45 -16.21 -5.77
N GLU A 100 8.26 -16.18 -5.18
CA GLU A 100 6.99 -16.32 -5.91
C GLU A 100 6.46 -14.97 -6.44
N SER A 101 7.21 -13.89 -6.23
CA SER A 101 6.79 -12.54 -6.63
C SER A 101 6.72 -12.38 -8.15
N LYS A 102 7.62 -13.05 -8.88
CA LYS A 102 7.65 -13.06 -10.35
C LYS A 102 6.35 -13.63 -10.90
N GLU A 103 6.01 -14.84 -10.48
CA GLU A 103 4.82 -15.56 -10.91
C GLU A 103 3.56 -14.80 -10.54
N SER A 104 3.53 -14.17 -9.35
CA SER A 104 2.40 -13.35 -8.90
C SER A 104 2.13 -12.14 -9.80
N VAL A 105 3.17 -11.40 -10.18
CA VAL A 105 3.04 -10.24 -11.09
C VAL A 105 2.67 -10.71 -12.50
N GLN A 106 3.29 -11.78 -13.00
CA GLN A 106 2.98 -12.34 -14.32
C GLN A 106 1.55 -12.88 -14.39
N TRP A 107 1.04 -13.48 -13.32
CA TRP A 107 -0.33 -13.97 -13.23
C TRP A 107 -1.36 -12.83 -13.24
N LEU A 108 -1.10 -11.74 -12.53
CA LEU A 108 -1.95 -10.54 -12.64
C LEU A 108 -1.88 -9.93 -14.05
N GLY A 109 -0.68 -9.92 -14.65
CA GLY A 109 -0.44 -9.50 -16.02
C GLY A 109 -1.24 -10.31 -17.05
N SER A 110 -1.26 -11.64 -16.91
CA SER A 110 -1.99 -12.54 -17.82
C SER A 110 -3.50 -12.38 -17.73
N LYS A 111 -4.01 -11.83 -16.62
CA LYS A 111 -5.43 -11.44 -16.46
C LYS A 111 -5.77 -10.08 -17.08
N GLY A 112 -4.77 -9.34 -17.58
CA GLY A 112 -4.95 -8.05 -18.23
C GLY A 112 -4.70 -6.84 -17.32
N VAL A 113 -4.01 -7.01 -16.18
CA VAL A 113 -3.52 -5.87 -15.42
C VAL A 113 -2.30 -5.27 -16.14
N ASP A 114 -2.33 -3.96 -16.36
CA ASP A 114 -1.22 -3.22 -16.95
C ASP A 114 -0.08 -3.01 -15.92
N PHE A 115 1.13 -3.45 -16.29
CA PHE A 115 2.36 -3.32 -15.50
C PHE A 115 3.52 -2.75 -16.31
N ASN A 116 3.23 -1.92 -17.32
CA ASN A 116 4.25 -1.35 -18.21
C ASN A 116 5.19 -0.34 -17.54
N VAL A 117 4.94 0.05 -16.29
CA VAL A 117 5.83 0.92 -15.50
C VAL A 117 6.35 0.18 -14.28
N VAL A 118 7.67 0.21 -14.10
CA VAL A 118 8.35 -0.32 -12.93
C VAL A 118 9.12 0.82 -12.26
N ALA A 119 8.85 1.05 -10.98
CA ALA A 119 9.50 2.10 -10.20
C ALA A 119 10.22 1.55 -8.97
N GLN A 120 11.18 2.32 -8.49
CA GLN A 120 11.86 2.09 -7.21
C GLN A 120 11.13 2.85 -6.11
N LEU A 121 10.87 2.17 -5.00
CA LEU A 121 10.31 2.77 -3.78
C LEU A 121 11.31 2.67 -2.63
N GLY A 122 10.98 3.30 -1.51
CA GLY A 122 11.87 3.39 -0.37
C GLY A 122 12.29 2.02 0.19
N GLY A 123 13.59 1.86 0.47
CA GLY A 123 14.18 0.63 0.98
C GLY A 123 14.37 -0.50 -0.05
N HIS A 124 14.06 -0.26 -1.33
CA HIS A 124 14.41 -1.17 -2.41
C HIS A 124 15.75 -0.79 -3.04
N SER A 125 16.62 -1.78 -3.26
CA SER A 125 17.89 -1.59 -3.96
C SER A 125 17.75 -1.44 -5.47
N ILE A 126 16.62 -1.84 -6.06
CA ILE A 126 16.33 -1.69 -7.49
C ILE A 126 14.83 -1.51 -7.73
N ALA A 127 14.47 -0.93 -8.88
CA ALA A 127 13.09 -0.74 -9.30
C ALA A 127 12.37 -2.09 -9.47
N ARG A 128 11.27 -2.27 -8.72
CA ARG A 128 10.49 -3.52 -8.72
C ARG A 128 9.02 -3.36 -8.38
N THR A 129 8.54 -2.14 -8.23
CA THR A 129 7.14 -1.84 -7.99
C THR A 129 6.42 -1.61 -9.31
N HIS A 130 5.55 -2.55 -9.66
CA HIS A 130 4.83 -2.63 -10.93
C HIS A 130 3.50 -1.89 -10.87
N ARG A 131 3.23 -1.11 -11.93
CA ARG A 131 1.95 -0.43 -12.14
C ARG A 131 1.71 -0.11 -13.62
N GLY A 132 0.48 0.31 -13.92
CA GLY A 132 0.15 0.89 -15.22
C GLY A 132 0.70 2.31 -15.38
N GLY A 133 0.76 2.75 -16.64
CA GLY A 133 1.28 4.09 -16.98
C GLY A 133 0.35 5.25 -16.60
N ALA A 134 0.76 6.45 -17.03
CA ALA A 134 0.06 7.72 -16.77
C ALA A 134 -1.44 7.74 -17.16
N LYS A 135 -1.84 6.93 -18.14
CA LYS A 135 -3.24 6.83 -18.61
C LYS A 135 -4.02 5.67 -17.98
N SER A 136 -3.36 4.86 -17.17
CA SER A 136 -3.95 3.66 -16.57
C SER A 136 -4.65 4.00 -15.26
N LYS A 137 -5.62 3.17 -14.87
CA LYS A 137 -6.27 3.26 -13.56
C LYS A 137 -5.19 3.16 -12.45
N PRO A 138 -5.41 3.79 -11.28
CA PRO A 138 -4.53 3.60 -10.12
C PRO A 138 -4.34 2.10 -9.82
N PRO A 139 -3.16 1.65 -9.34
CA PRO A 139 -2.77 0.25 -9.35
C PRO A 139 -3.75 -0.66 -8.60
N GLY A 140 -4.20 -0.25 -7.41
CA GLY A 140 -5.19 -1.02 -6.66
C GLY A 140 -6.54 -1.11 -7.37
N ALA A 141 -6.99 -0.04 -8.02
CA ALA A 141 -8.23 -0.06 -8.80
C ALA A 141 -8.13 -0.94 -10.05
N ALA A 142 -6.96 -0.94 -10.72
CA ALA A 142 -6.68 -1.82 -11.85
C ALA A 142 -6.70 -3.29 -11.41
N ILE A 143 -5.91 -3.66 -10.41
CA ILE A 143 -5.79 -5.05 -9.92
C ILE A 143 -7.13 -5.58 -9.42
N ILE A 144 -7.79 -4.85 -8.51
CA ILE A 144 -9.07 -5.26 -7.93
C ILE A 144 -10.15 -5.32 -9.00
N GLY A 145 -10.20 -4.32 -9.89
CA GLY A 145 -11.16 -4.26 -10.99
C GLY A 145 -11.03 -5.47 -11.91
N THR A 146 -9.83 -5.80 -12.36
CA THR A 146 -9.56 -6.94 -13.24
C THR A 146 -9.97 -8.27 -12.61
N LEU A 147 -9.57 -8.54 -11.35
CA LEU A 147 -9.95 -9.78 -10.67
C LEU A 147 -11.46 -9.87 -10.44
N LEU A 148 -12.11 -8.76 -10.11
CA LEU A 148 -13.55 -8.71 -9.90
C LEU A 148 -14.32 -8.95 -11.21
N GLU A 149 -13.88 -8.35 -12.31
CA GLU A 149 -14.47 -8.55 -13.64
C GLU A 149 -14.30 -10.00 -14.11
N GLU A 150 -13.15 -10.62 -13.88
CA GLU A 150 -12.93 -12.04 -14.15
C GLU A 150 -13.89 -12.93 -13.35
N LEU A 151 -13.96 -12.73 -12.03
CA LEU A 151 -14.82 -13.54 -11.16
C LEU A 151 -16.31 -13.40 -11.51
N LYS A 152 -16.75 -12.20 -11.88
CA LYS A 152 -18.13 -11.94 -12.34
C LYS A 152 -18.48 -12.68 -13.63
N LYS A 153 -17.51 -12.92 -14.54
CA LYS A 153 -17.75 -13.70 -15.76
C LYS A 153 -18.00 -15.18 -15.46
N ASN A 154 -17.56 -15.67 -14.31
CA ASN A 154 -17.70 -17.06 -13.87
C ASN A 154 -18.92 -17.26 -12.93
N GLU A 155 -20.12 -16.78 -13.33
CA GLU A 155 -21.34 -16.69 -12.49
C GLU A 155 -21.74 -17.99 -11.76
N LYS A 156 -21.33 -19.17 -12.25
CA LYS A 156 -21.65 -20.46 -11.60
C LYS A 156 -20.91 -20.70 -10.27
N SER A 157 -19.85 -19.95 -9.97
CA SER A 157 -18.99 -20.17 -8.79
C SER A 157 -18.72 -18.91 -7.96
N PHE A 158 -19.48 -17.82 -8.12
CA PHE A 158 -19.16 -16.56 -7.43
C PHE A 158 -20.39 -15.82 -6.92
N ASP A 159 -20.42 -15.47 -5.63
CA ASP A 159 -21.53 -14.74 -4.99
C ASP A 159 -20.95 -13.72 -3.99
N ILE A 160 -20.94 -12.44 -4.36
CA ILE A 160 -20.53 -11.38 -3.42
C ILE A 160 -21.70 -11.01 -2.54
N ARG A 161 -21.56 -11.27 -1.25
CA ARG A 161 -22.51 -10.82 -0.23
C ARG A 161 -21.89 -9.73 0.63
N ASN A 162 -22.56 -8.59 0.70
CA ASN A 162 -22.29 -7.58 1.72
C ASN A 162 -22.94 -8.02 3.04
N TRP A 163 -22.33 -8.99 3.72
CA TRP A 163 -22.79 -9.44 5.03
C TRP A 163 -22.04 -8.72 6.15
N TRP A 164 -22.76 -7.86 6.87
CA TRP A 164 -22.31 -7.37 8.16
C TRP A 164 -22.46 -8.51 9.18
N ILE A 165 -21.34 -9.09 9.57
CA ILE A 165 -21.18 -10.08 10.65
C ILE A 165 -21.85 -11.44 10.35
N CYS A 166 -21.06 -12.37 9.80
CA CYS A 166 -21.37 -13.79 9.86
C CYS A 166 -20.55 -14.44 10.98
N ARG A 167 -21.21 -14.90 12.05
CA ARG A 167 -20.61 -15.65 13.18
C ARG A 167 -20.06 -17.04 12.80
N ARG A 168 -19.90 -17.37 11.51
CA ARG A 168 -19.79 -18.77 11.07
C ARG A 168 -18.76 -19.07 9.98
N CYS A 169 -17.92 -18.11 9.59
CA CYS A 169 -16.93 -18.32 8.55
C CYS A 169 -15.53 -18.05 9.11
N ILE A 170 -14.57 -18.93 8.80
CA ILE A 170 -13.23 -19.00 9.40
C ILE A 170 -12.20 -18.92 8.26
N TRP A 171 -11.13 -18.15 8.51
CA TRP A 171 -9.90 -17.84 7.72
C TRP A 171 -9.87 -16.51 6.96
N CYS A 172 -8.87 -15.67 7.32
CA CYS A 172 -8.57 -14.36 6.72
C CYS A 172 -7.05 -14.11 6.65
N THR A 173 -6.62 -13.42 5.58
CA THR A 173 -5.43 -12.56 5.56
C THR A 173 -5.84 -11.15 6.01
N ILE A 174 -5.02 -10.49 6.84
CA ILE A 174 -5.38 -9.25 7.55
C ILE A 174 -4.35 -8.15 7.29
N THR A 175 -4.83 -6.92 7.11
CA THR A 175 -4.08 -5.67 7.28
C THR A 175 -4.55 -5.00 8.57
N ILE A 176 -3.60 -4.64 9.44
CA ILE A 176 -3.86 -3.93 10.69
C ILE A 176 -3.92 -2.43 10.43
N SER A 177 -4.92 -1.76 11.01
CA SER A 177 -4.90 -0.32 11.27
C SER A 177 -5.12 -0.11 12.77
N THR A 178 -4.04 -0.24 13.55
CA THR A 178 -4.03 0.23 14.94
C THR A 178 -3.89 1.75 14.86
N GLY A 179 -5.01 2.45 15.06
CA GLY A 179 -4.98 3.89 15.23
C GLY A 179 -4.25 4.23 16.51
N PHE A 180 -3.01 4.73 16.39
CA PHE A 180 -2.49 5.58 17.44
C PHE A 180 -3.38 6.82 17.44
N ILE A 181 -4.10 7.05 18.54
CA ILE A 181 -5.08 8.15 18.70
C ILE A 181 -4.49 9.55 18.36
N TRP A 182 -3.17 9.67 18.28
CA TRP A 182 -2.44 10.92 18.04
C TRP A 182 -1.77 11.02 16.65
N ILE A 183 -1.74 9.95 15.86
CA ILE A 183 -1.13 9.93 14.52
C ILE A 183 -2.26 9.71 13.48
N PRO A 184 -2.36 10.53 12.43
CA PRO A 184 -3.37 10.34 11.40
C PRO A 184 -3.24 8.96 10.72
N PHE A 185 -4.36 8.40 10.28
CA PHE A 185 -4.41 7.10 9.64
C PHE A 185 -4.99 7.21 8.22
N TYR A 186 -4.63 6.26 7.36
CA TYR A 186 -5.06 6.24 5.94
C TYR A 186 -6.15 5.19 5.67
N ASN A 187 -6.43 4.34 6.64
CA ASN A 187 -7.41 3.27 6.53
C ASN A 187 -8.72 3.70 7.20
N ASP A 188 -9.86 3.36 6.61
CA ASP A 188 -11.12 3.39 7.35
C ASP A 188 -10.98 2.44 8.56
N PRO A 189 -11.29 2.88 9.79
CA PRO A 189 -11.24 2.01 10.96
C PRO A 189 -12.31 0.92 10.81
N ARG A 190 -11.87 -0.31 10.54
CA ARG A 190 -12.72 -1.49 10.47
C ARG A 190 -12.24 -2.52 11.49
N PRO A 191 -13.15 -3.23 12.18
CA PRO A 191 -12.78 -4.36 13.01
C PRO A 191 -12.07 -5.39 12.13
N GLY A 192 -10.81 -5.70 12.44
CA GLY A 192 -10.12 -6.80 11.78
C GLY A 192 -10.63 -8.15 12.29
N SER A 193 -10.29 -9.23 11.59
CA SER A 193 -10.71 -10.58 11.95
C SER A 193 -9.82 -11.24 13.02
N GLN A 194 -8.88 -10.51 13.64
CA GLN A 194 -7.99 -11.06 14.66
C GLN A 194 -8.78 -11.66 15.82
N LYS A 195 -9.79 -10.95 16.33
CA LYS A 195 -10.64 -11.45 17.41
C LYS A 195 -11.31 -12.77 17.02
N LEU A 196 -11.85 -12.83 15.80
CA LEU A 196 -12.49 -14.04 15.27
C LEU A 196 -11.50 -15.22 15.19
N LEU A 197 -10.25 -14.95 14.81
CA LEU A 197 -9.20 -15.97 14.73
C LEU A 197 -8.68 -16.38 16.11
N THR A 198 -8.51 -15.45 17.05
CA THR A 198 -8.09 -15.78 18.42
C THR A 198 -9.17 -16.53 19.18
N ASP A 199 -10.45 -16.23 18.93
CA ASP A 199 -11.60 -16.95 19.51
C ASP A 199 -11.58 -18.46 19.15
N ILE A 200 -10.89 -18.86 18.07
CA ILE A 200 -10.72 -20.25 17.62
C ILE A 200 -9.30 -20.81 17.87
N GLY A 201 -8.47 -20.09 18.65
CA GLY A 201 -7.14 -20.56 19.06
C GLY A 201 -5.98 -20.21 18.14
N ALA A 202 -6.15 -19.29 17.17
CA ALA A 202 -5.03 -18.79 16.38
C ALA A 202 -4.08 -17.92 17.22
N GLY A 203 -2.77 -18.11 17.02
CA GLY A 203 -1.75 -17.23 17.59
C GLY A 203 -1.68 -15.88 16.87
N LEU A 204 -1.22 -14.85 17.59
CA LEU A 204 -0.88 -13.55 17.03
C LEU A 204 0.61 -13.30 17.21
N THR A 205 1.23 -12.65 16.23
CA THR A 205 2.66 -12.31 16.23
C THR A 205 2.79 -10.87 15.74
N ASP A 206 3.70 -10.11 16.36
CA ASP A 206 4.05 -8.73 15.98
C ASP A 206 2.92 -7.70 15.99
N MET A 207 1.91 -7.87 16.85
CA MET A 207 0.78 -6.95 16.90
C MET A 207 1.17 -5.52 17.29
N GLU A 208 2.33 -5.36 17.93
CA GLU A 208 2.95 -4.09 18.27
C GLU A 208 3.74 -3.45 17.11
N LYS A 209 3.99 -4.18 16.02
CA LYS A 209 4.73 -3.68 14.85
C LYS A 209 3.79 -2.95 13.90
N VAL A 210 3.60 -1.67 14.18
CA VAL A 210 2.71 -0.80 13.41
C VAL A 210 3.56 0.12 12.54
N GLN A 211 3.36 0.04 11.22
CA GLN A 211 4.06 0.94 10.30
C GLN A 211 3.34 2.29 10.21
N VAL A 212 4.10 3.37 10.39
CA VAL A 212 3.65 4.73 10.07
C VAL A 212 4.19 5.08 8.68
N HIS A 213 3.32 5.54 7.79
CA HIS A 213 3.73 6.01 6.47
C HIS A 213 4.12 7.49 6.56
N PRO A 214 5.28 7.90 6.01
CA PRO A 214 5.85 9.23 6.24
C PRO A 214 5.05 10.36 5.60
N THR A 215 4.34 10.10 4.49
CA THR A 215 3.71 11.16 3.68
C THR A 215 2.20 10.98 3.56
N ALA A 216 1.46 11.91 4.17
CA ALA A 216 0.02 12.09 4.05
C ALA A 216 -0.30 13.48 3.50
N PHE A 217 -1.37 13.61 2.74
CA PHE A 217 -1.93 14.92 2.46
C PHE A 217 -2.68 15.47 3.67
N VAL A 218 -2.39 16.71 4.02
CA VAL A 218 -3.22 17.53 4.90
C VAL A 218 -4.17 18.32 4.00
N ASP A 219 -5.46 18.01 4.06
CA ASP A 219 -6.47 18.78 3.33
C ASP A 219 -6.66 20.14 4.03
N ALA A 220 -6.36 21.23 3.33
CA ALA A 220 -6.51 22.58 3.87
C ALA A 220 -7.97 22.89 4.27
N LYS A 221 -8.96 22.23 3.66
CA LYS A 221 -10.38 22.37 4.00
C LYS A 221 -10.77 21.62 5.27
N ASP A 222 -9.97 20.62 5.66
CA ASP A 222 -10.22 19.76 6.82
C ASP A 222 -8.90 19.31 7.46
N ILE A 223 -8.14 20.29 7.96
CA ILE A 223 -6.79 20.10 8.51
C ILE A 223 -6.77 19.10 9.67
N ASN A 224 -7.87 18.99 10.42
CA ASN A 224 -7.96 18.16 11.62
C ASN A 224 -8.55 16.77 11.36
N ASN A 225 -8.88 16.43 10.12
CA ASN A 225 -9.37 15.10 9.79
C ASN A 225 -8.36 14.03 10.23
N PRO A 226 -8.70 13.08 11.10
CA PRO A 226 -7.78 12.01 11.48
C PRO A 226 -7.52 11.05 10.32
N THR A 227 -8.44 10.96 9.36
CA THR A 227 -8.27 10.21 8.12
C THR A 227 -7.62 11.09 7.06
N LYS A 228 -6.48 10.66 6.52
CA LYS A 228 -5.74 11.42 5.51
C LYS A 228 -5.68 10.68 4.18
N PHE A 229 -5.61 11.44 3.08
CA PHE A 229 -5.27 10.87 1.79
C PHE A 229 -3.78 10.51 1.78
N LEU A 230 -3.46 9.31 1.35
CA LEU A 230 -2.08 8.88 1.20
C LEU A 230 -1.43 9.60 0.04
N ALA A 231 -0.32 10.30 0.30
CA ALA A 231 0.61 10.73 -0.74
C ALA A 231 1.43 9.50 -1.14
N ALA A 232 1.12 8.92 -2.30
CA ALA A 232 1.69 7.67 -2.74
C ALA A 232 3.22 7.74 -2.74
N GLU A 233 3.89 6.71 -2.21
CA GLU A 233 5.35 6.63 -2.14
C GLU A 233 6.02 6.75 -3.51
N MET A 234 5.30 6.45 -4.60
CA MET A 234 5.77 6.66 -5.97
C MET A 234 6.12 8.12 -6.27
N LEU A 235 5.50 9.10 -5.60
CA LEU A 235 5.84 10.51 -5.82
C LEU A 235 7.29 10.78 -5.44
N ARG A 236 7.77 10.20 -4.33
CA ARG A 236 9.19 10.21 -3.95
C ARG A 236 10.02 9.35 -4.89
N GLY A 237 9.54 8.13 -5.18
CA GLY A 237 10.21 7.17 -6.04
C GLY A 237 10.52 7.66 -7.47
N GLU A 238 9.71 8.57 -7.99
CA GLU A 238 9.89 9.13 -9.33
C GLU A 238 10.76 10.40 -9.36
N GLY A 239 11.13 10.95 -8.19
CA GLY A 239 11.99 12.13 -8.07
C GLY A 239 11.51 13.21 -7.11
N GLY A 240 10.38 13.02 -6.43
CA GLY A 240 9.87 13.98 -5.46
C GLY A 240 10.74 14.10 -4.21
N VAL A 241 10.93 15.34 -3.74
CA VAL A 241 11.79 15.67 -2.59
C VAL A 241 10.97 16.16 -1.39
N LEU A 242 11.48 15.91 -0.18
CA LEU A 242 10.86 16.36 1.06
C LEU A 242 11.63 17.56 1.63
N LEU A 243 10.92 18.64 1.94
CA LEU A 243 11.50 19.89 2.44
C LEU A 243 10.90 20.29 3.80
N VAL A 244 11.75 20.75 4.70
CA VAL A 244 11.36 21.48 5.92
C VAL A 244 12.11 22.81 5.91
N GLY A 245 11.40 23.93 6.07
CA GLY A 245 12.00 25.27 5.97
C GLY A 245 12.74 25.50 4.64
N GLY A 246 12.26 24.89 3.56
CA GLY A 246 12.84 24.97 2.22
C GLY A 246 14.10 24.13 1.97
N LYS A 247 14.52 23.29 2.92
CA LYS A 247 15.73 22.45 2.79
C LYS A 247 15.39 20.96 2.85
N ARG A 248 16.10 20.16 2.06
CA ARG A 248 16.08 18.69 2.17
C ARG A 248 16.73 18.27 3.48
N PHE A 249 16.20 17.21 4.10
CA PHE A 249 16.65 16.74 5.42
C PHE A 249 16.82 15.22 5.52
N VAL A 250 16.43 14.47 4.48
CA VAL A 250 16.48 13.01 4.47
C VAL A 250 16.63 12.51 3.03
N ASP A 251 17.19 11.32 2.85
CA ASP A 251 17.04 10.56 1.61
C ASP A 251 15.60 10.02 1.53
N GLU A 252 14.83 10.54 0.57
CA GLU A 252 13.41 10.23 0.40
C GLU A 252 13.13 8.76 0.00
N LEU A 253 14.18 8.03 -0.40
CA LEU A 253 14.14 6.60 -0.74
C LEU A 253 14.65 5.69 0.39
N GLU A 254 14.85 6.21 1.59
CA GLU A 254 15.04 5.38 2.77
C GLU A 254 13.74 4.63 3.17
N THR A 255 13.87 3.68 4.09
CA THR A 255 12.70 2.95 4.62
C THR A 255 11.71 3.92 5.29
N ARG A 256 10.42 3.57 5.28
CA ARG A 256 9.36 4.38 5.94
C ARG A 256 9.67 4.69 7.39
N LYS A 257 10.30 3.75 8.11
CA LYS A 257 10.76 3.95 9.49
C LYS A 257 11.72 5.15 9.56
N VAL A 258 12.81 5.11 8.80
CA VAL A 258 13.85 6.16 8.79
C VAL A 258 13.28 7.51 8.37
N VAL A 259 12.50 7.56 7.29
CA VAL A 259 11.91 8.82 6.81
C VAL A 259 10.92 9.39 7.84
N THR A 260 10.10 8.55 8.47
CA THR A 260 9.17 8.98 9.52
C THR A 260 9.90 9.47 10.76
N GLU A 261 10.93 8.75 11.23
CA GLU A 261 11.75 9.14 12.37
C GLU A 261 12.40 10.51 12.13
N LYS A 262 12.95 10.74 10.92
CA LYS A 262 13.53 12.03 10.52
C LYS A 262 12.50 13.17 10.49
N ILE A 263 11.28 12.91 10.05
CA ILE A 263 10.19 13.91 10.13
C ILE A 263 9.85 14.22 11.60
N MET A 264 9.81 13.19 12.45
CA MET A 264 9.45 13.34 13.87
C MET A 264 10.54 14.01 14.73
N GLU A 265 11.76 14.19 14.22
CA GLU A 265 12.80 15.01 14.85
C GLU A 265 12.45 16.52 14.85
N PHE A 266 11.62 16.98 13.92
CA PHE A 266 11.15 18.36 13.87
C PHE A 266 9.99 18.60 14.84
N GLU A 267 9.89 19.82 15.36
CA GLU A 267 8.71 20.25 16.12
C GLU A 267 7.48 20.17 15.21
N GLY A 268 6.51 19.36 15.62
CA GLY A 268 5.22 19.30 14.93
C GLY A 268 4.47 20.63 15.03
N VAL A 269 3.57 20.86 14.08
CA VAL A 269 2.64 22.00 14.13
C VAL A 269 1.82 21.88 15.43
N LYS A 270 1.70 22.99 16.18
CA LYS A 270 0.93 23.03 17.43
C LYS A 270 -0.49 22.52 17.18
N SER A 271 -0.78 21.29 17.63
CA SER A 271 -2.12 20.72 17.56
C SER A 271 -2.80 20.85 18.92
N GLU A 272 -4.08 21.23 18.93
CA GLU A 272 -4.85 21.21 20.16
C GLU A 272 -5.06 19.77 20.65
N LYS A 273 -5.31 19.63 21.95
CA LYS A 273 -5.57 18.33 22.59
C LYS A 273 -6.75 17.63 21.90
N GLY A 274 -6.50 16.45 21.33
CA GLY A 274 -7.48 15.64 20.61
C GLY A 274 -7.43 15.77 19.08
N LYS A 275 -6.55 16.63 18.53
CA LYS A 275 -6.30 16.74 17.08
C LYS A 275 -5.09 15.90 16.65
N PRO A 276 -5.06 15.38 15.41
CA PRO A 276 -3.94 14.60 14.92
C PRO A 276 -2.65 15.44 14.87
N ARG A 277 -1.52 14.84 15.25
CA ARG A 277 -0.20 15.46 15.10
C ARG A 277 0.14 15.62 13.62
N GLN A 278 0.77 16.74 13.29
CA GLN A 278 1.12 17.14 11.93
C GLN A 278 2.49 17.80 11.92
N TRP A 279 3.17 17.75 10.78
CA TRP A 279 4.47 18.36 10.55
C TRP A 279 4.41 19.16 9.26
N ASP A 280 5.03 20.33 9.26
CA ASP A 280 5.14 21.18 8.07
C ASP A 280 6.28 20.65 7.18
N VAL A 281 5.98 19.61 6.41
CA VAL A 281 6.91 18.93 5.49
C VAL A 281 6.37 19.04 4.07
N LYS A 282 6.99 19.84 3.21
CA LYS A 282 6.55 19.99 1.82
C LYS A 282 7.06 18.84 0.96
N LEU A 283 6.18 18.20 0.18
CA LEU A 283 6.58 17.29 -0.91
C LEU A 283 6.60 18.07 -2.22
N VAL A 284 7.77 18.16 -2.84
CA VAL A 284 7.98 18.94 -4.05
C VAL A 284 8.31 18.02 -5.20
N ILE A 285 7.64 18.20 -6.34
CA ILE A 285 7.87 17.41 -7.55
C ILE A 285 8.02 18.36 -8.75
N ASP A 286 8.77 17.94 -9.77
CA ASP A 286 8.90 18.69 -11.02
C ASP A 286 7.88 18.21 -12.08
N GLU A 287 7.94 18.81 -13.27
CA GLU A 287 7.12 18.40 -14.41
C GLU A 287 7.42 16.97 -14.88
N GLY A 288 8.68 16.52 -14.78
CA GLY A 288 9.07 15.16 -15.13
C GLY A 288 8.38 14.10 -14.26
N VAL A 289 8.33 14.32 -12.95
CA VAL A 289 7.60 13.48 -12.00
C VAL A 289 6.10 13.54 -12.26
N TYR A 290 5.56 14.75 -12.54
CA TYR A 290 4.14 14.92 -12.87
C TYR A 290 3.73 14.04 -14.05
N GLU A 291 4.47 14.07 -15.16
CA GLU A 291 4.15 13.28 -16.35
C GLU A 291 4.20 11.77 -16.08
N LYS A 292 5.19 11.29 -15.30
CA LYS A 292 5.31 9.88 -14.92
C LYS A 292 4.23 9.40 -13.95
N THR A 293 3.61 10.32 -13.21
CA THR A 293 2.62 10.03 -12.16
C THR A 293 1.25 10.64 -12.42
N LYS A 294 1.00 11.08 -13.66
CA LYS A 294 -0.15 11.89 -14.04
C LYS A 294 -1.51 11.37 -13.58
N SER A 295 -1.76 10.05 -13.67
CA SER A 295 -3.01 9.44 -13.19
C SER A 295 -3.30 9.69 -11.70
N HIS A 296 -2.25 9.80 -10.88
CA HIS A 296 -2.37 10.11 -9.45
C HIS A 296 -2.40 11.62 -9.23
N MET A 297 -1.53 12.35 -9.94
CA MET A 297 -1.43 13.80 -9.82
C MET A 297 -2.71 14.52 -10.23
N ASP A 298 -3.35 14.12 -11.33
CA ASP A 298 -4.63 14.70 -11.75
C ASP A 298 -5.72 14.50 -10.68
N PHE A 299 -5.71 13.34 -10.00
CA PHE A 299 -6.61 13.09 -8.87
C PHE A 299 -6.28 13.99 -7.67
N TYR A 300 -5.00 14.15 -7.31
CA TYR A 300 -4.58 14.99 -6.18
C TYR A 300 -4.86 16.48 -6.45
N LEU A 301 -4.62 16.96 -7.68
CA LEU A 301 -4.96 18.32 -8.13
C LEU A 301 -6.47 18.54 -8.09
N TRP A 302 -7.27 17.60 -8.63
CA TRP A 302 -8.73 17.67 -8.58
C TRP A 302 -9.28 17.71 -7.15
N LYS A 303 -8.65 16.98 -6.22
CA LYS A 303 -8.99 17.04 -4.79
C LYS A 303 -8.51 18.32 -4.09
N GLY A 304 -7.68 19.14 -4.73
CA GLY A 304 -7.05 20.30 -4.12
C GLY A 304 -5.98 19.93 -3.09
N LEU A 305 -5.44 18.71 -3.16
CA LEU A 305 -4.38 18.23 -2.26
C LEU A 305 -3.00 18.66 -2.73
N MET A 306 -2.83 19.01 -4.00
CA MET A 306 -1.60 19.59 -4.55
C MET A 306 -1.93 20.81 -5.41
N ARG A 307 -0.95 21.70 -5.63
CA ARG A 307 -1.09 22.87 -6.52
C ARG A 307 0.12 23.04 -7.43
N LYS A 308 -0.11 23.66 -8.60
CA LYS A 308 0.98 24.20 -9.45
C LYS A 308 1.42 25.52 -8.84
N CYS A 309 2.71 25.78 -8.79
CA CYS A 309 3.23 27.09 -8.44
C CYS A 309 4.64 27.31 -8.99
N THR A 310 5.23 28.46 -8.74
CA THR A 310 6.67 28.69 -8.89
C THR A 310 7.40 28.38 -7.57
N ILE A 311 8.74 28.28 -7.61
CA ILE A 311 9.57 28.20 -6.38
C ILE A 311 9.29 29.39 -5.46
N ALA A 312 9.19 30.58 -6.07
CA ALA A 312 8.96 31.83 -5.35
C ALA A 312 7.59 31.83 -4.65
N GLU A 313 6.53 31.43 -5.35
CA GLU A 313 5.17 31.33 -4.80
C GLU A 313 5.05 30.33 -3.65
N ALA A 314 5.92 29.32 -3.59
CA ALA A 314 5.94 28.36 -2.48
C ALA A 314 6.86 28.76 -1.32
N GLY A 315 7.50 29.93 -1.41
CA GLY A 315 8.40 30.45 -0.38
C GLY A 315 9.67 29.60 -0.22
N LEU A 316 10.21 29.05 -1.31
CA LEU A 316 11.37 28.15 -1.29
C LEU A 316 12.70 28.82 -1.72
N GLY A 317 12.70 30.11 -2.06
CA GLY A 317 13.90 30.86 -2.52
C GLY A 317 13.68 31.62 -3.84
N GLU A 318 14.75 32.16 -4.44
CA GLU A 318 14.69 32.94 -5.69
C GLU A 318 14.84 32.09 -6.97
N GLU A 319 13.91 32.36 -7.90
CA GLU A 319 13.80 32.06 -9.34
C GLU A 319 14.19 30.65 -9.86
N ALA A 320 13.19 29.77 -9.94
CA ALA A 320 13.03 28.87 -11.09
C ALA A 320 11.53 28.67 -11.41
N GLU A 321 11.21 28.59 -12.70
CA GLU A 321 9.87 28.26 -13.20
C GLU A 321 9.64 26.74 -13.24
N GLY A 322 8.41 26.29 -12.97
CA GLY A 322 7.96 24.92 -13.27
C GLY A 322 8.03 23.89 -12.14
N ILE A 323 7.56 24.21 -10.93
CA ILE A 323 7.54 23.25 -9.80
C ILE A 323 6.11 22.99 -9.28
N TRP A 324 5.78 21.74 -8.99
CA TRP A 324 4.52 21.37 -8.34
C TRP A 324 4.77 21.09 -6.87
N ILE A 325 4.06 21.78 -5.99
CA ILE A 325 4.35 21.76 -4.55
C ILE A 325 3.12 21.29 -3.80
N LEU A 326 3.35 20.29 -2.95
CA LEU A 326 2.49 19.97 -1.84
C LEU A 326 2.89 20.87 -0.67
N GLU A 327 2.00 21.77 -0.25
CA GLU A 327 2.01 22.25 1.13
C GLU A 327 1.36 21.19 2.00
N VAL A 328 2.15 20.48 2.80
CA VAL A 328 1.61 19.72 3.94
C VAL A 328 1.39 20.71 5.07
N GLY A 329 0.33 21.50 4.95
CA GLY A 329 -0.25 22.30 6.03
C GLY A 329 0.64 23.36 6.66
N SER A 330 0.64 24.56 6.09
CA SER A 330 0.50 25.78 6.89
C SER A 330 -0.87 26.36 6.57
N GLY A 331 -1.84 26.13 7.45
CA GLY A 331 -3.01 26.99 7.48
C GLY A 331 -2.55 28.33 8.04
N GLU A 332 -2.73 29.41 7.29
CA GLU A 332 -2.66 30.75 7.87
C GLU A 332 -3.60 30.81 9.07
N VAL A 333 -3.10 31.32 10.20
CA VAL A 333 -3.88 31.65 11.40
C VAL A 333 -4.58 32.98 11.15
#